data_AF-Q092M7-F1
#
_entry.id   AF-Q092M7-F1
#
_cell.length_a   1.000
_cell.length_b   1.000
_cell.length_c   1.000
_cell.angle_alpha   90.00
_cell.angle_beta   90.00
_cell.angle_gamma   90.00
#
_symmetry.space_group_name_H-M   'P 1'
#
loop_
_entity.id
_entity.type
_entity.pdbx_description
1 polymer ?
#
loop_
_entity_poly.entity_id
_entity_poly.type
_entity_poly.pdbx_seq_one_letter_code
_entity_poly.pdbx_strand_id
1 'polypeptide(L)'
;MQSPGFDATRHVLGALRASVLASAGMLRPYILGWFLVLCMVVPQSAHGSPPSIIASQVQGITDSARAQVLAHLARGELAKAVQAYEVATGLKAPLWLTGFKAAFDASKQVPGACQGVARSIHAVFNRLGGKPEYIELTTRVANERVDLHIVFQLANGKDARVADTGLHVLVRMNGRAYDAYTGASGLPWAEYMSRLGAQVPIIEKVVESP
;
A
#
# COMPACT_ATOMS: atom_id res chain seq x y z
N MET A 1 -33.14 5.93 -60.75
CA MET A 1 -34.32 5.04 -60.68
C MET A 1 -33.99 3.94 -59.68
N GLN A 2 -34.77 3.54 -58.70
CA GLN A 2 -36.08 3.92 -58.18
C GLN A 2 -36.13 3.21 -56.82
N SER A 3 -36.59 3.88 -55.75
CA SER A 3 -37.11 3.18 -54.57
C SER A 3 -38.40 2.43 -54.94
N PRO A 4 -38.74 1.39 -54.17
CA PRO A 4 -39.85 1.51 -53.20
C PRO A 4 -39.51 0.80 -51.86
N GLY A 5 -40.14 1.04 -50.71
CA GLY A 5 -41.38 1.74 -50.39
C GLY A 5 -42.34 0.81 -49.61
N PHE A 6 -42.83 1.30 -48.46
CA PHE A 6 -44.03 0.90 -47.67
C PHE A 6 -43.97 -0.42 -46.86
N ASP A 7 -44.13 -0.50 -45.52
CA ASP A 7 -45.04 0.11 -44.50
C ASP A 7 -46.27 -0.78 -44.20
N ALA A 8 -46.47 -1.15 -42.92
CA ALA A 8 -47.77 -1.19 -42.22
C ALA A 8 -47.82 -2.08 -40.92
N THR A 9 -47.91 -1.42 -39.76
CA THR A 9 -49.11 -1.31 -38.90
C THR A 9 -49.74 -2.53 -38.15
N ARG A 10 -49.68 -2.45 -36.80
CA ARG A 10 -50.66 -2.75 -35.69
C ARG A 10 -51.25 -4.15 -35.43
N HIS A 11 -51.27 -4.56 -34.15
CA HIS A 11 -52.42 -4.63 -33.20
C HIS A 11 -52.05 -5.52 -31.99
N VAL A 12 -51.97 -5.02 -30.74
CA VAL A 12 -53.02 -4.89 -29.70
C VAL A 12 -53.67 -6.22 -29.26
N LEU A 13 -53.38 -6.65 -28.01
CA LEU A 13 -54.24 -7.31 -27.00
C LEU A 13 -53.33 -7.51 -25.76
N GLY A 14 -53.63 -7.17 -24.50
CA GLY A 14 -54.88 -6.94 -23.80
C GLY A 14 -54.97 -7.92 -22.62
N ALA A 15 -54.75 -7.48 -21.38
CA ALA A 15 -55.32 -8.10 -20.17
C ALA A 15 -55.11 -7.21 -18.93
N LEU A 16 -56.19 -6.55 -18.51
CA LEU A 16 -56.37 -5.98 -17.18
C LEU A 16 -56.37 -7.10 -16.11
N ARG A 17 -55.86 -6.78 -14.92
CA ARG A 17 -56.53 -7.17 -13.67
C ARG A 17 -56.23 -6.18 -12.55
N ALA A 18 -57.29 -5.53 -12.10
CA ALA A 18 -57.34 -4.75 -10.88
C ALA A 18 -57.33 -5.67 -9.65
N SER A 19 -56.71 -5.24 -8.56
CA SER A 19 -57.08 -5.66 -7.22
C SER A 19 -56.77 -4.55 -6.22
N VAL A 20 -57.85 -4.02 -5.68
CA VAL A 20 -57.96 -3.07 -4.58
C VAL A 20 -57.52 -3.75 -3.30
N LEU A 21 -56.68 -3.10 -2.51
CA LEU A 21 -56.52 -3.39 -1.08
C LEU A 21 -56.44 -2.07 -0.32
N ALA A 22 -57.62 -1.67 0.15
CA ALA A 22 -57.75 -0.78 1.30
C ALA A 22 -57.52 -1.63 2.56
N SER A 23 -56.60 -1.19 3.43
CA SER A 23 -56.59 -1.58 4.83
C SER A 23 -56.43 -0.31 5.65
N ALA A 24 -57.48 0.01 6.39
CA ALA A 24 -57.51 1.03 7.42
C ALA A 24 -57.15 0.38 8.76
N GLY A 25 -56.35 1.06 9.57
CA GLY A 25 -56.08 0.71 10.96
C GLY A 25 -54.80 1.39 11.46
N MET A 26 -54.89 2.63 11.94
CA MET A 26 -55.01 3.02 13.35
C MET A 26 -53.69 3.05 14.13
N LEU A 27 -53.55 4.13 14.92
CA LEU A 27 -52.61 4.42 16.01
C LEU A 27 -51.39 5.28 15.62
N ARG A 28 -51.52 6.61 15.70
CA ARG A 28 -51.31 7.52 16.86
C ARG A 28 -49.82 7.93 17.01
N PRO A 29 -49.56 9.22 17.27
CA PRO A 29 -48.29 9.90 17.04
C PRO A 29 -47.41 9.87 18.31
N TYR A 30 -46.38 10.73 18.37
CA TYR A 30 -45.25 10.77 19.33
C TYR A 30 -44.16 9.78 18.87
N ILE A 31 -43.06 10.23 18.28
CA ILE A 31 -41.97 10.91 18.98
C ILE A 31 -41.40 12.03 18.09
N LEU A 32 -41.76 13.26 18.44
CA LEU A 32 -40.99 14.45 18.12
C LEU A 32 -39.93 14.56 19.23
N GLY A 33 -38.65 14.50 18.88
CA GLY A 33 -37.56 14.72 19.82
C GLY A 33 -36.38 13.82 19.53
N TRP A 34 -35.18 14.40 19.56
CA TRP A 34 -33.86 13.81 19.29
C TRP A 34 -33.33 13.95 17.86
N PHE A 35 -33.38 15.19 17.35
CA PHE A 35 -32.45 15.68 16.33
C PHE A 35 -31.84 16.99 16.86
N LEU A 36 -30.76 16.90 17.65
CA LEU A 36 -29.73 17.95 17.84
C LEU A 36 -28.81 17.60 19.03
N VAL A 37 -27.89 16.66 18.84
CA VAL A 37 -26.53 16.75 19.39
C VAL A 37 -25.60 16.08 18.38
N LEU A 38 -25.36 16.76 17.26
CA LEU A 38 -24.23 16.42 16.40
C LEU A 38 -22.99 16.99 17.11
N CYS A 39 -22.34 16.17 17.95
CA CYS A 39 -21.04 16.49 18.50
C CYS A 39 -20.09 16.76 17.33
N MET A 40 -19.69 18.02 17.16
CA MET A 40 -18.52 18.37 16.39
C MET A 40 -17.28 17.81 17.08
N VAL A 41 -17.02 16.51 16.89
CA VAL A 41 -15.68 15.96 17.07
C VAL A 41 -14.95 16.25 15.76
N VAL A 42 -14.39 17.46 15.69
CA VAL A 42 -13.32 17.74 14.74
C VAL A 42 -12.17 16.79 15.11
N PRO A 43 -11.70 15.89 14.22
CA PRO A 43 -10.44 15.21 14.47
C PRO A 43 -9.34 16.27 14.44
N GLN A 44 -8.94 16.75 15.62
CA GLN A 44 -7.67 17.44 15.79
C GLN A 44 -6.61 16.49 15.26
N SER A 45 -5.99 16.88 14.14
CA SER A 45 -4.75 16.30 13.66
C SER A 45 -3.68 16.62 14.69
N ALA A 46 -3.63 15.83 15.76
CA ALA A 46 -2.52 15.82 16.67
C ALA A 46 -1.30 15.38 15.85
N HIS A 47 -0.41 16.34 15.59
CA HIS A 47 0.99 16.06 15.32
C HIS A 47 1.56 15.39 16.58
N GLY A 48 1.24 14.11 16.74
CA GLY A 48 1.81 13.27 17.78
C GLY A 48 3.24 12.99 17.38
N SER A 49 4.19 13.62 18.08
CA SER A 49 5.53 13.07 18.21
C SER A 49 5.41 11.56 18.45
N PRO A 50 6.17 10.71 17.72
CA PRO A 50 6.06 9.27 17.89
C PRO A 50 6.29 8.91 19.37
N PRO A 51 5.46 8.04 19.97
CA PRO A 51 5.46 7.84 21.42
C PRO A 51 6.82 7.34 21.90
N SER A 52 7.35 7.97 22.95
CA SER A 52 8.68 7.70 23.54
C SER A 52 8.85 6.27 24.06
N ILE A 53 7.76 5.53 24.29
CA ILE A 53 7.75 4.11 24.65
C ILE A 53 8.34 3.22 23.52
N ILE A 54 8.33 3.71 22.28
CA ILE A 54 8.77 2.95 21.12
C ILE A 54 10.30 2.98 20.93
N ALA A 55 10.98 4.03 21.42
CA ALA A 55 12.44 4.15 21.35
C ALA A 55 13.15 3.31 22.43
N SER A 56 12.51 3.10 23.59
CA SER A 56 13.11 2.39 24.73
C SER A 56 13.35 0.91 24.48
N GLN A 57 12.52 0.25 23.64
CA GLN A 57 12.66 -1.18 23.36
C GLN A 57 13.95 -1.53 22.59
N VAL A 58 14.53 -0.58 21.85
CA VAL A 58 15.78 -0.77 21.10
C VAL A 58 17.00 -0.30 21.90
N GLN A 59 16.79 0.48 22.96
CA GLN A 59 17.88 0.90 23.84
C GLN A 59 18.41 -0.25 24.72
N GLY A 60 17.68 -1.35 24.85
CA GLY A 60 18.10 -2.53 25.62
C GLY A 60 18.94 -3.56 24.86
N ILE A 61 19.17 -3.41 23.55
CA ILE A 61 19.97 -4.36 22.75
C ILE A 61 21.40 -3.82 22.55
N THR A 62 22.41 -4.67 22.72
CA THR A 62 23.81 -4.32 22.45
C THR A 62 24.03 -4.02 20.96
N ASP A 63 25.06 -3.25 20.63
CA ASP A 63 25.38 -2.92 19.23
C ASP A 63 25.67 -4.16 18.39
N SER A 64 26.32 -5.17 18.97
CA SER A 64 26.59 -6.45 18.30
C SER A 64 25.32 -7.21 17.96
N ALA A 65 24.37 -7.27 18.89
CA ALA A 65 23.10 -7.93 18.66
C ALA A 65 22.21 -7.13 17.70
N ARG A 66 22.21 -5.80 17.76
CA ARG A 66 21.55 -4.94 16.77
C ARG A 66 22.07 -5.20 15.36
N ALA A 67 23.40 -5.28 15.19
CA ALA A 67 24.03 -5.59 13.92
C ALA A 67 23.64 -6.98 13.40
N GLN A 68 23.53 -7.99 14.28
CA GLN A 68 23.06 -9.33 13.91
C GLN A 68 21.60 -9.34 13.44
N VAL A 69 20.70 -8.68 14.18
CA VAL A 69 19.29 -8.54 13.78
C VAL A 69 19.20 -7.87 12.42
N LEU A 70 19.93 -6.77 12.23
CA LEU A 70 19.96 -6.04 10.97
C LEU A 70 20.49 -6.91 9.81
N ALA A 71 21.56 -7.67 10.03
CA ALA A 71 22.14 -8.55 9.03
C ALA A 71 21.19 -9.71 8.61
N HIS A 72 20.38 -10.21 9.53
CA HIS A 72 19.34 -11.19 9.20
C HIS A 72 18.19 -10.56 8.41
N LEU A 73 17.73 -9.37 8.80
CA LEU A 73 16.68 -8.66 8.04
C LEU A 73 17.11 -8.29 6.63
N ALA A 74 18.35 -7.82 6.46
CA ALA A 74 18.90 -7.49 5.13
C ALA A 74 18.99 -8.71 4.19
N ARG A 75 18.92 -9.93 4.73
CA ARG A 75 18.87 -11.19 3.97
C ARG A 75 17.47 -11.78 3.84
N GLY A 76 16.45 -11.10 4.37
CA GLY A 76 15.07 -11.63 4.43
C GLY A 76 14.87 -12.75 5.44
N GLU A 77 15.85 -13.02 6.31
CA GLU A 77 15.82 -14.10 7.30
C GLU A 77 15.05 -13.66 8.57
N LEU A 78 13.77 -13.31 8.44
CA LEU A 78 12.99 -12.71 9.54
C LEU A 78 12.98 -13.59 10.80
N ALA A 79 12.82 -14.91 10.65
CA ALA A 79 12.82 -15.83 11.79
C ALA A 79 14.15 -15.77 12.57
N LYS A 80 15.29 -15.67 11.87
CA LYS A 80 16.60 -15.54 12.50
C LYS A 80 16.79 -14.15 13.12
N ALA A 81 16.26 -13.10 12.49
CA ALA A 81 16.29 -11.74 13.05
C ALA A 81 15.49 -11.65 14.35
N VAL A 82 14.29 -12.23 14.37
CA VAL A 82 13.45 -12.34 15.58
C VAL A 82 14.17 -13.14 16.65
N GLN A 83 14.70 -14.32 16.31
CA GLN A 83 15.44 -15.15 17.27
C GLN A 83 16.66 -14.43 17.85
N ALA A 84 17.46 -13.76 17.01
CA ALA A 84 18.62 -13.00 17.46
C ALA A 84 18.23 -11.88 18.43
N TYR A 85 17.11 -11.20 18.19
CA TYR A 85 16.57 -10.19 19.10
C TYR A 85 16.15 -10.81 20.44
N GLU A 86 15.39 -11.89 20.42
CA GLU A 86 14.88 -12.52 21.65
C GLU A 86 16.00 -13.10 22.51
N VAL A 87 17.01 -13.72 21.89
CA VAL A 87 18.19 -14.23 22.58
C VAL A 87 19.01 -13.10 23.19
N ALA A 88 19.20 -11.99 22.48
CA ALA A 88 20.01 -10.88 22.96
C ALA A 88 19.36 -10.07 24.08
N THR A 89 18.02 -9.99 24.10
CA THR A 89 17.28 -9.16 25.05
C THR A 89 16.63 -9.96 26.18
N GLY A 90 16.45 -11.27 26.01
CA GLY A 90 15.63 -12.10 26.89
C GLY A 90 14.13 -11.78 26.81
N LEU A 91 13.72 -10.91 25.89
CA LEU A 91 12.34 -10.44 25.71
C LEU A 91 11.74 -11.00 24.42
N LYS A 92 10.42 -11.01 24.34
CA LYS A 92 9.73 -11.29 23.07
C LYS A 92 10.01 -10.22 22.04
N ALA A 93 10.13 -10.63 20.77
CA ALA A 93 10.36 -9.71 19.69
C ALA A 93 9.19 -8.72 19.57
N PRO A 94 9.47 -7.42 19.43
CA PRO A 94 8.44 -6.40 19.37
C PRO A 94 7.67 -6.47 18.05
N LEU A 95 6.45 -5.96 18.06
CA LEU A 95 5.54 -5.98 16.91
C LEU A 95 6.13 -5.35 15.65
N TRP A 96 6.96 -4.31 15.77
CA TRP A 96 7.60 -3.69 14.63
C TRP A 96 8.63 -4.61 13.94
N LEU A 97 9.26 -5.51 14.69
CA LEU A 97 10.22 -6.48 14.13
C LEU A 97 9.46 -7.65 13.51
N THR A 98 8.50 -8.24 14.24
CA THR A 98 7.70 -9.36 13.74
C THR A 98 6.79 -8.95 12.58
N GLY A 99 6.35 -7.69 12.55
CA GLY A 99 5.55 -7.09 11.48
C GLY A 99 6.32 -6.79 10.19
N PHE A 100 7.65 -6.95 10.17
CA PHE A 100 8.45 -6.67 8.98
C PHE A 100 8.01 -7.48 7.75
N LYS A 101 7.69 -8.77 7.92
CA LYS A 101 7.15 -9.60 6.82
C LYS A 101 5.76 -9.14 6.38
N ALA A 102 4.93 -8.68 7.31
CA ALA A 102 3.59 -8.18 7.02
C ALA A 102 3.62 -6.94 6.11
N ALA A 103 4.65 -6.10 6.22
CA ALA A 103 4.86 -4.97 5.30
C ALA A 103 4.99 -5.41 3.83
N PHE A 104 5.49 -6.62 3.57
CA PHE A 104 5.58 -7.18 2.21
C PHE A 104 4.33 -7.96 1.80
N ASP A 105 3.64 -8.60 2.75
CA ASP A 105 2.45 -9.42 2.45
C ASP A 105 1.18 -8.60 2.26
N ALA A 106 0.97 -7.56 3.07
CA ALA A 106 -0.25 -6.74 3.06
C ALA A 106 -0.37 -5.84 1.81
N SER A 107 0.72 -5.65 1.07
CA SER A 107 0.81 -4.69 -0.02
C SER A 107 1.21 -5.30 -1.35
N LYS A 108 1.13 -6.64 -1.47
CA LYS A 108 1.38 -7.32 -2.74
C LYS A 108 0.45 -6.74 -3.81
N GLN A 109 1.07 -6.07 -4.77
CA GLN A 109 0.49 -5.80 -6.09
C GLN A 109 -0.72 -4.86 -6.09
N VAL A 110 -0.86 -4.00 -5.07
CA VAL A 110 -1.85 -2.90 -5.10
C VAL A 110 -1.14 -1.64 -5.60
N PRO A 111 -1.54 -1.09 -6.76
CA PRO A 111 -0.99 0.18 -7.24
C PRO A 111 -1.17 1.29 -6.20
N GLY A 112 -0.11 2.06 -5.95
CA GLY A 112 -0.12 3.14 -4.96
C GLY A 112 0.04 2.70 -3.49
N ALA A 113 0.28 1.42 -3.21
CA ALA A 113 0.64 0.96 -1.86
C ALA A 113 2.15 1.04 -1.57
N CYS A 114 2.98 1.30 -2.59
CA CYS A 114 4.44 1.28 -2.50
C CYS A 114 5.01 2.26 -1.46
N GLN A 115 4.39 3.42 -1.25
CA GLN A 115 4.82 4.39 -0.24
C GLN A 115 4.64 3.85 1.19
N GLY A 116 3.54 3.15 1.48
CA GLY A 116 3.30 2.57 2.81
C GLY A 116 4.30 1.48 3.17
N VAL A 117 4.64 0.66 2.17
CA VAL A 117 5.65 -0.40 2.28
C VAL A 117 7.03 0.20 2.49
N ALA A 118 7.42 1.14 1.63
CA ALA A 118 8.70 1.83 1.73
C ALA A 118 8.87 2.51 3.09
N ARG A 119 7.83 3.20 3.60
CA ARG A 119 7.83 3.80 4.95
C ARG A 119 8.11 2.79 6.05
N SER A 120 7.41 1.66 6.00
CA SER A 120 7.52 0.61 7.01
C SER A 120 8.91 -0.02 7.01
N ILE A 121 9.45 -0.32 5.82
CA ILE A 121 10.79 -0.88 5.65
C ILE A 121 11.85 0.11 6.13
N HIS A 122 11.74 1.38 5.70
CA HIS A 122 12.67 2.44 6.09
C HIS A 122 12.72 2.62 7.61
N ALA A 123 11.55 2.64 8.27
CA ALA A 123 11.45 2.79 9.72
C ALA A 123 12.11 1.63 10.47
N VAL A 124 11.95 0.38 10.00
CA VAL A 124 12.57 -0.80 10.63
C VAL A 124 14.10 -0.77 10.49
N PHE A 125 14.62 -0.47 9.29
CA PHE A 125 16.06 -0.39 9.08
C PHE A 125 16.70 0.75 9.87
N ASN A 126 16.10 1.94 9.86
CA ASN A 126 16.60 3.10 10.60
C ASN A 126 16.63 2.83 12.12
N ARG A 127 15.58 2.18 12.63
CA ARG A 127 15.50 1.79 14.05
C ARG A 127 16.65 0.88 14.48
N LEU A 128 17.12 0.01 13.59
CA LEU A 128 18.24 -0.89 13.83
C LEU A 128 19.60 -0.26 13.54
N GLY A 129 19.67 1.08 13.37
CA GLY A 129 20.92 1.79 13.07
C GLY A 129 21.40 1.58 11.63
N GLY A 130 20.53 1.07 10.76
CA GLY A 130 20.78 1.02 9.33
C GLY A 130 20.81 2.42 8.72
N LYS A 131 21.33 2.51 7.50
CA LYS A 131 21.28 3.72 6.66
C LYS A 131 20.43 3.44 5.42
N PRO A 132 19.12 3.20 5.57
CA PRO A 132 18.24 3.04 4.41
C PRO A 132 18.13 4.37 3.66
N GLU A 133 18.11 4.29 2.34
CA GLU A 133 17.80 5.41 1.45
C GLU A 133 16.38 5.23 0.94
N TYR A 134 15.58 6.29 1.01
CA TYR A 134 14.25 6.30 0.42
C TYR A 134 14.35 6.78 -1.02
N ILE A 135 13.93 5.93 -1.97
CA ILE A 135 14.12 6.16 -3.41
C ILE A 135 12.77 6.41 -4.07
N GLU A 136 12.68 7.53 -4.77
CA GLU A 136 11.61 7.81 -5.71
C GLU A 136 12.07 7.49 -7.13
N LEU A 137 11.27 6.68 -7.83
CA LEU A 137 11.42 6.39 -9.24
C LEU A 137 10.26 7.07 -9.96
N THR A 138 10.58 8.03 -10.82
CA THR A 138 9.58 8.79 -11.55
C THR A 138 9.76 8.65 -13.05
N THR A 139 8.63 8.56 -13.76
CA THR A 139 8.62 8.71 -15.20
C THR A 139 7.64 9.83 -15.54
N ARG A 140 8.12 10.85 -16.26
CA ARG A 140 7.36 12.07 -16.56
C ARG A 140 7.66 12.51 -17.99
N VAL A 141 6.63 13.02 -18.66
CA VAL A 141 6.76 13.78 -19.90
C VAL A 141 5.90 15.03 -19.84
N ALA A 142 6.28 16.06 -20.61
CA ALA A 142 5.51 17.30 -20.72
C ALA A 142 4.18 17.15 -21.47
N ASN A 143 3.91 15.99 -22.08
CA ASN A 143 2.75 15.74 -22.92
C ASN A 143 1.84 14.67 -22.29
N GLU A 144 0.59 15.01 -22.02
CA GLU A 144 -0.40 14.19 -21.30
C GLU A 144 -0.83 12.90 -22.04
N ARG A 145 -0.37 12.67 -23.26
CA ARG A 145 -0.77 11.52 -24.10
C ARG A 145 0.08 10.26 -23.91
N VAL A 146 1.12 10.30 -23.08
CA VAL A 146 2.00 9.13 -22.85
C VAL A 146 1.54 8.39 -21.61
N ASP A 147 1.48 7.06 -21.70
CA ASP A 147 1.18 6.20 -20.56
C ASP A 147 2.38 6.18 -19.60
N LEU A 148 2.20 6.75 -18.41
CA LEU A 148 3.25 6.98 -17.43
C LEU A 148 3.48 5.79 -16.49
N HIS A 149 2.96 4.60 -16.77
CA HIS A 149 3.16 3.49 -15.83
C HIS A 149 4.61 2.97 -15.79
N ILE A 150 4.96 2.39 -14.64
CA ILE A 150 6.20 1.64 -14.46
C ILE A 150 5.83 0.18 -14.26
N VAL A 151 6.48 -0.72 -15.01
CA VAL A 151 6.39 -2.17 -14.83
C VAL A 151 7.65 -2.72 -14.18
N PHE A 152 7.49 -3.85 -13.49
CA PHE A 152 8.57 -4.65 -12.94
C PHE A 152 8.43 -6.10 -13.40
N GLN A 153 9.49 -6.63 -14.00
CA GLN A 153 9.54 -8.02 -14.43
C GLN A 153 9.76 -8.94 -13.22
N LEU A 154 8.78 -9.78 -12.94
CA LEU A 154 8.83 -10.79 -11.89
C LEU A 154 9.71 -11.98 -12.31
N ALA A 155 10.22 -12.72 -11.33
CA ALA A 155 11.07 -13.90 -11.57
C ALA A 155 10.36 -15.01 -12.37
N ASN A 156 9.03 -15.01 -12.41
CA ASN A 156 8.24 -15.94 -13.23
C ASN A 156 8.05 -15.46 -14.68
N GLY A 157 8.74 -14.40 -15.10
CA GLY A 157 8.67 -13.82 -16.45
C GLY A 157 7.43 -12.97 -16.71
N LYS A 158 6.55 -12.75 -15.71
CA LYS A 158 5.39 -11.86 -15.84
C LYS A 158 5.75 -10.44 -15.44
N ASP A 159 5.11 -9.47 -16.10
CA ASP A 159 5.22 -8.07 -15.70
C ASP A 159 4.15 -7.71 -14.68
N ALA A 160 4.56 -6.98 -13.65
CA ALA A 160 3.68 -6.39 -12.66
C ALA A 160 3.73 -4.86 -12.76
N ARG A 161 2.57 -4.22 -12.74
CA ARG A 161 2.47 -2.77 -12.76
C ARG A 161 2.75 -2.23 -11.37
N VAL A 162 3.88 -1.56 -11.18
CA VAL A 162 4.32 -1.06 -9.88
C VAL A 162 3.89 0.38 -9.62
N ALA A 163 3.64 1.14 -10.69
CA ALA A 163 3.07 2.48 -10.62
C ALA A 163 2.14 2.74 -11.80
N ASP A 164 0.93 3.24 -11.55
CA ASP A 164 -0.02 3.67 -12.58
C ASP A 164 0.17 5.13 -12.99
N THR A 165 0.69 5.96 -12.09
CA THR A 165 0.87 7.41 -12.27
C THR A 165 2.33 7.80 -12.54
N GLY A 166 3.19 6.80 -12.74
CA GLY A 166 4.62 7.01 -12.97
C GLY A 166 5.43 7.39 -11.77
N LEU A 167 4.91 7.17 -10.56
CA LEU A 167 5.65 7.29 -9.31
C LEU A 167 5.70 5.93 -8.62
N HIS A 168 6.90 5.36 -8.49
CA HIS A 168 7.17 4.19 -7.65
C HIS A 168 8.14 4.57 -6.54
N VAL A 169 7.95 3.99 -5.37
CA VAL A 169 8.72 4.34 -4.18
C VAL A 169 9.19 3.07 -3.47
N LEU A 170 10.45 3.05 -3.07
CA LEU A 170 11.08 1.89 -2.46
C LEU A 170 12.23 2.30 -1.52
N VAL A 171 12.81 1.31 -0.82
CA VAL A 171 13.98 1.51 0.03
C VAL A 171 15.21 0.85 -0.59
N ARG A 172 16.34 1.56 -0.60
CA ARG A 172 17.65 1.00 -0.92
C ARG A 172 18.48 0.88 0.36
N MET A 173 19.06 -0.28 0.62
CA MET A 173 19.99 -0.47 1.73
C MET A 173 21.04 -1.53 1.37
N ASN A 174 22.32 -1.22 1.64
CA ASN A 174 23.45 -2.11 1.37
C ASN A 174 23.45 -2.68 -0.06
N GLY A 175 23.16 -1.82 -1.05
CA GLY A 175 23.13 -2.20 -2.47
C GLY A 175 21.94 -3.09 -2.87
N ARG A 176 20.89 -3.19 -2.05
CA ARG A 176 19.67 -3.94 -2.34
C ARG A 176 18.44 -3.03 -2.33
N ALA A 177 17.53 -3.25 -3.27
CA ALA A 177 16.19 -2.68 -3.33
C ALA A 177 15.21 -3.52 -2.49
N TYR A 178 14.32 -2.84 -1.77
CA TYR A 178 13.25 -3.43 -0.99
C TYR A 178 11.93 -2.74 -1.31
N ASP A 179 10.98 -3.49 -1.86
CA ASP A 179 9.60 -3.07 -2.07
C ASP A 179 8.63 -4.27 -1.95
N ALA A 180 7.34 -4.05 -2.26
CA ALA A 180 6.32 -5.09 -2.24
C ALA A 180 6.57 -6.26 -3.21
N TYR A 181 7.39 -6.07 -4.25
CA TYR A 181 7.64 -7.04 -5.31
C TYR A 181 8.93 -7.83 -5.08
N THR A 182 9.93 -7.25 -4.41
CA THR A 182 11.16 -7.95 -4.02
C THR A 182 10.98 -8.83 -2.78
N GLY A 183 9.99 -8.51 -1.94
CA GLY A 183 9.79 -9.15 -0.65
C GLY A 183 10.93 -8.87 0.35
N ALA A 184 10.91 -9.57 1.48
CA ALA A 184 11.82 -9.33 2.60
C ALA A 184 13.30 -9.56 2.26
N SER A 185 13.60 -10.41 1.29
CA SER A 185 14.97 -10.67 0.85
C SER A 185 15.57 -9.52 0.05
N GLY A 186 14.72 -8.61 -0.46
CA GLY A 186 15.14 -7.57 -1.40
C GLY A 186 15.74 -8.15 -2.69
N LEU A 187 16.25 -7.27 -3.53
CA LEU A 187 16.93 -7.62 -4.77
C LEU A 187 18.21 -6.77 -4.93
N PRO A 188 19.33 -7.30 -5.46
CA PRO A 188 20.48 -6.45 -5.79
C PRO A 188 20.07 -5.25 -6.64
N TRP A 189 20.62 -4.07 -6.35
CA TRP A 189 20.19 -2.81 -6.97
C TRP A 189 20.26 -2.84 -8.51
N ALA A 190 21.38 -3.32 -9.05
CA ALA A 190 21.56 -3.44 -10.49
C ALA A 190 20.52 -4.38 -11.13
N GLU A 191 20.24 -5.51 -10.47
CA GLU A 191 19.22 -6.46 -10.93
C GLU A 191 17.82 -5.85 -10.86
N TYR A 192 17.51 -5.12 -9.78
CA TYR A 192 16.25 -4.41 -9.63
C TYR A 192 16.02 -3.40 -10.76
N MET A 193 17.00 -2.54 -11.02
CA MET A 193 16.91 -1.54 -12.10
C MET A 193 16.79 -2.20 -13.48
N SER A 194 17.44 -3.34 -13.70
CA SER A 194 17.34 -4.07 -14.97
C SER A 194 15.97 -4.69 -15.24
N ARG A 195 15.16 -4.88 -14.19
CA ARG A 195 13.81 -5.44 -14.28
C ARG A 195 12.73 -4.38 -14.41
N LEU A 196 13.08 -3.09 -14.31
CA LEU A 196 12.13 -2.01 -14.49
C LEU A 196 11.95 -1.71 -15.98
N GLY A 197 10.70 -1.47 -16.36
CA GLY A 197 10.32 -1.01 -17.69
C GLY A 197 9.39 0.19 -17.60
N ALA A 198 9.55 1.13 -18.53
CA ALA A 198 8.64 2.24 -18.76
C ALA A 198 8.77 2.69 -20.22
N GLN A 199 7.73 3.33 -20.76
CA GLN A 199 7.76 3.86 -22.13
C GLN A 199 8.70 5.07 -22.27
N VAL A 200 8.97 5.73 -21.15
CA VAL A 200 9.82 6.91 -21.03
C VAL A 200 10.85 6.71 -19.92
N PRO A 201 12.00 7.39 -19.97
CA PRO A 201 13.07 7.17 -19.01
C PRO A 201 12.60 7.28 -17.55
N ILE A 202 13.08 6.35 -16.72
CA ILE A 202 12.87 6.38 -15.27
C ILE A 202 13.99 7.22 -14.65
N ILE A 203 13.60 8.22 -13.89
CA ILE A 203 14.49 9.10 -13.14
C ILE A 203 14.49 8.64 -11.68
N GLU A 204 15.68 8.37 -11.15
CA GLU A 204 15.92 8.03 -9.76
C GLU A 204 16.21 9.29 -8.94
N LYS A 205 15.61 9.39 -7.75
CA LYS A 205 15.93 10.41 -6.76
C LYS A 205 15.96 9.79 -5.37
N VAL A 206 17.06 10.02 -4.64
CA VAL A 206 17.10 9.81 -3.19
C VAL A 206 16.38 10.98 -2.52
N VAL A 207 15.41 10.70 -1.65
CA VAL A 207 14.71 11.71 -0.86
C VAL A 207 15.03 11.56 0.62
N GLU A 208 15.07 12.69 1.33
CA GLU A 208 15.55 12.77 2.72
C GLU A 208 14.66 12.01 3.70
N SER A 209 13.36 11.94 3.44
CA SER A 209 12.41 11.19 4.25
C SER A 209 11.14 10.84 3.46
N PRO A 210 10.40 9.81 3.90
CA PRO A 210 9.12 9.42 3.32
C PRO A 210 7.98 10.44 3.42
#